data_AF-A0A955EUC5-F1
#
_entry.id   AF-A0A955EUC5-F1
#
_cell.length_a   1.000
_cell.length_b   1.000
_cell.length_c   1.000
_cell.angle_alpha   90.00
_cell.angle_beta   90.00
_cell.angle_gamma   90.00
#
_symmetry.space_group_name_H-M   'P 1'
#
loop_
_entity.id
_entity.type
_entity.pdbx_description
1 polymer ?
#
loop_
_entity_poly.entity_id
_entity_poly.type
_entity_poly.pdbx_seq_one_letter_code
_entity_poly.pdbx_strand_id
1 'polypeptide(L)'
;MNSSTVDPSVSESERRNEQLAKWVRIGIVATIALLILWLVLEIVGDRKEAAVNESWDQLSQLRADLEPERDDFWFGLRGTADATRQRYIGALESFLQQKEGEIGTTLQGQARWQLARTLTNHLLGSPQLLEKAKRDDYYKRALAQLQHINSQLPDFPLNETRWNVDDPAKLTLTRQFMQFLERNRDWESKHLPQAKQPDGDVTLVFRTTRGDLRLKLYATDAPTAAEALKARVIAGGYDGVSFFMREGSATEKELSSTWVRLGHSDVLDPKPYDRDGQLPLGEEVSRRGRVNDESRNTILHERGVVSAWHDGATEYDDPQDLVFLTRRSPSMDYEYTPIGRLVDDASLKVLDAIFGSALWSEDADTKNATGAKYANLLEVFQVPVVVVKAMAYDASGKLIAPAEGQAAASRVAPTADEQSLSGLAADAYKVDVPERPVLEVPGDDAGDNQAPEDGDAGNDADSGGDDDKPEDTDGN
;
A
#
# COMPACT_ATOMS: atom_id res chain seq x y z
N MET A 1 87.55 -45.63 -39.70
CA MET A 1 86.36 -46.46 -39.41
C MET A 1 86.43 -46.82 -37.93
N ASN A 2 85.80 -46.01 -37.07
CA ASN A 2 85.83 -46.25 -35.62
C ASN A 2 84.69 -47.21 -35.26
N SER A 3 85.06 -48.48 -35.08
CA SER A 3 84.23 -49.51 -34.46
C SER A 3 84.17 -49.23 -32.96
N SER A 4 83.01 -48.80 -32.48
CA SER A 4 82.73 -48.65 -31.05
C SER A 4 82.45 -50.03 -30.47
N THR A 5 83.46 -50.61 -29.82
CA THR A 5 83.36 -51.83 -29.03
C THR A 5 82.54 -51.55 -27.79
N VAL A 6 81.31 -52.06 -27.76
CA VAL A 6 80.45 -52.06 -26.57
C VAL A 6 80.96 -53.14 -25.61
N ASP A 7 81.34 -52.70 -24.41
CA ASP A 7 81.84 -53.53 -23.30
C ASP A 7 80.68 -54.33 -22.64
N PRO A 8 80.69 -55.67 -22.62
CA PRO A 8 79.57 -56.49 -22.16
C PRO A 8 79.72 -56.94 -20.70
N SER A 9 80.10 -56.05 -19.78
CA SER A 9 80.32 -56.40 -18.38
C SER A 9 79.63 -55.51 -17.34
N VAL A 10 78.47 -54.92 -17.67
CA VAL A 10 77.57 -54.41 -16.62
C VAL A 10 76.93 -55.62 -15.93
N SER A 11 77.28 -55.82 -14.67
CA SER A 11 76.79 -56.94 -13.86
C SER A 11 75.26 -56.89 -13.78
N GLU A 12 74.60 -58.06 -13.81
CA GLU A 12 73.13 -58.14 -13.71
C GLU A 12 72.60 -57.44 -12.43
N SER A 13 73.43 -57.38 -11.38
CA SER A 13 73.20 -56.62 -10.16
C SER A 13 73.13 -55.10 -10.36
N GLU A 14 73.96 -54.51 -11.22
CA GLU A 14 73.92 -53.07 -11.50
C GLU A 14 72.66 -52.69 -12.28
N ARG A 15 72.25 -53.52 -13.24
CA ARG A 15 70.98 -53.31 -13.97
C ARG A 15 69.76 -53.44 -13.04
N ARG A 16 69.78 -54.37 -12.09
CA ARG A 16 68.71 -54.50 -11.07
C ARG A 16 68.71 -53.32 -10.11
N ASN A 17 69.87 -52.84 -9.68
CA ASN A 17 69.98 -51.67 -8.81
C ASN A 17 69.55 -50.38 -9.52
N GLU A 18 69.87 -50.22 -10.81
CA GLU A 18 69.43 -49.09 -11.62
C GLU A 18 67.92 -49.13 -11.87
N GLN A 19 67.35 -50.31 -12.15
CA GLN A 19 65.91 -50.50 -12.27
C GLN A 19 65.19 -50.25 -10.94
N LEU A 20 65.70 -50.75 -9.82
CA LEU A 20 65.17 -50.49 -8.48
C LEU A 20 65.25 -48.99 -8.15
N ALA A 21 66.37 -48.33 -8.41
CA ALA A 21 66.51 -46.89 -8.21
C ALA A 21 65.54 -46.09 -9.09
N LYS A 22 65.29 -46.54 -10.34
CA LYS A 22 64.29 -45.94 -11.23
C LYS A 22 62.87 -46.11 -10.67
N TRP A 23 62.51 -47.29 -10.21
CA TRP A 23 61.19 -47.55 -9.60
C TRP A 23 61.00 -46.78 -8.29
N VAL A 24 62.02 -46.68 -7.45
CA VAL A 24 61.99 -45.87 -6.23
C VAL A 24 61.81 -44.39 -6.58
N ARG A 25 62.53 -43.86 -7.57
CA ARG A 25 62.36 -42.47 -8.04
C ARG A 25 60.94 -42.22 -8.59
N ILE A 26 60.40 -43.15 -9.39
CA ILE A 26 59.02 -43.06 -9.90
C ILE A 26 58.02 -43.08 -8.74
N GLY A 27 58.21 -43.97 -7.75
CA GLY A 27 57.38 -44.03 -6.56
C GLY A 27 57.37 -42.73 -5.77
N ILE A 28 58.55 -42.15 -5.51
CA ILE A 28 58.69 -40.86 -4.82
C ILE A 28 57.97 -39.74 -5.58
N VAL A 29 58.18 -39.64 -6.90
CA VAL A 29 57.53 -38.60 -7.73
C VAL A 29 56.00 -38.77 -7.72
N ALA A 30 55.49 -40.00 -7.81
CA ALA A 30 54.06 -40.26 -7.76
C ALA A 30 53.45 -39.88 -6.40
N THR A 31 54.11 -40.20 -5.29
CA THR A 31 53.67 -39.82 -3.95
C THR A 31 53.66 -38.30 -3.77
N ILE A 32 54.70 -37.60 -4.24
CA ILE A 32 54.74 -36.13 -4.19
C ILE A 32 53.61 -35.53 -5.04
N ALA A 33 53.35 -36.06 -6.24
CA ALA A 33 52.26 -35.59 -7.09
C ALA A 33 50.88 -35.79 -6.44
N LEU A 34 50.64 -36.93 -5.78
CA LEU A 34 49.41 -37.18 -5.04
C LEU A 34 49.25 -36.25 -3.84
N LEU A 35 50.35 -35.97 -3.11
CA LEU A 35 50.32 -35.05 -1.97
C LEU A 35 50.05 -33.60 -2.43
N ILE A 36 50.66 -33.17 -3.55
CA ILE A 36 50.35 -31.87 -4.16
C ILE A 36 48.89 -31.81 -4.60
N LEU A 37 48.38 -32.86 -5.27
CA LEU A 37 46.98 -32.91 -5.69
C LEU A 37 46.03 -32.83 -4.48
N TRP A 38 46.33 -33.56 -3.40
CA TRP A 38 45.56 -33.52 -2.16
C TRP A 38 45.55 -32.12 -1.53
N LEU A 39 46.71 -31.47 -1.39
CA LEU A 39 46.81 -30.10 -0.88
C LEU A 39 46.05 -29.10 -1.76
N VAL A 40 46.09 -29.26 -3.08
CA VAL A 40 45.31 -28.42 -4.01
C VAL A 40 43.82 -28.63 -3.78
N LEU A 41 43.37 -29.87 -3.60
CA LEU A 41 41.96 -30.18 -3.31
C LEU A 41 41.51 -29.61 -1.96
N GLU A 42 42.36 -29.67 -0.94
CA GLU A 42 42.10 -29.10 0.39
C GLU A 42 41.99 -27.57 0.33
N ILE A 43 42.97 -26.89 -0.28
CA ILE A 43 42.95 -25.43 -0.46
C ILE A 43 41.73 -24.99 -1.28
N VAL A 44 41.38 -25.74 -2.32
CA VAL A 44 40.17 -25.47 -3.12
C VAL A 44 38.90 -25.72 -2.29
N GLY A 45 38.90 -26.72 -1.42
CA GLY A 45 37.82 -27.00 -0.47
C GLY A 45 37.61 -25.87 0.51
N ASP A 46 38.66 -25.45 1.21
CA ASP A 46 38.61 -24.36 2.20
C ASP A 46 38.15 -23.05 1.57
N ARG A 47 38.62 -22.74 0.36
CA ARG A 47 38.18 -21.55 -0.39
C ARG A 47 36.70 -21.61 -0.76
N LYS A 48 36.19 -22.80 -1.12
CA LYS A 48 34.77 -22.99 -1.41
C LYS A 48 33.92 -22.84 -0.15
N GLU A 49 34.35 -23.41 0.97
CA GLU A 49 33.64 -23.29 2.24
C GLU A 49 33.61 -21.84 2.72
N ALA A 50 34.75 -21.13 2.67
CA ALA A 50 34.81 -19.71 2.99
C ALA A 50 33.88 -18.87 2.11
N ALA A 51 33.84 -19.11 0.80
CA ALA A 51 32.94 -18.41 -0.12
C ALA A 51 31.45 -18.71 0.15
N VAL A 52 31.13 -19.94 0.56
CA VAL A 52 29.77 -20.31 0.96
C VAL A 52 29.38 -19.60 2.25
N ASN A 53 30.25 -19.58 3.25
CA ASN A 53 30.01 -18.87 4.52
C ASN A 53 29.86 -17.37 4.30
N GLU A 54 30.71 -16.75 3.47
CA GLU A 54 30.56 -15.35 3.09
C GLU A 54 29.21 -15.09 2.40
N SER A 55 28.74 -16.01 1.56
CA SER A 55 27.43 -15.88 0.91
C SER A 55 26.26 -16.03 1.90
N TRP A 56 26.42 -16.84 2.94
CA TRP A 56 25.46 -16.93 4.06
C TRP A 56 25.44 -15.64 4.88
N ASP A 57 26.61 -15.06 5.16
CA ASP A 57 26.73 -13.80 5.88
C ASP A 57 26.10 -12.66 5.08
N GLN A 58 26.34 -12.61 3.76
CA GLN A 58 25.70 -11.65 2.86
C GLN A 58 24.17 -11.77 2.88
N LEU A 59 23.62 -12.98 2.76
CA LEU A 59 22.15 -13.17 2.83
C LEU A 59 21.59 -12.80 4.21
N SER A 60 22.32 -13.11 5.28
CA SER A 60 21.92 -12.78 6.65
C SER A 60 21.96 -11.27 6.90
N GLN A 61 22.95 -10.58 6.35
CA GLN A 61 23.06 -9.13 6.41
C GLN A 61 21.95 -8.45 5.60
N LEU A 62 21.65 -8.93 4.39
CA LEU A 62 20.51 -8.43 3.60
C LEU A 62 19.20 -8.53 4.41
N ARG A 63 19.04 -9.61 5.16
CA ARG A 63 17.88 -9.81 6.03
C ARG A 63 17.88 -8.84 7.21
N ALA A 64 18.99 -8.69 7.92
CA ALA A 64 19.10 -7.77 9.06
C ALA A 64 18.87 -6.31 8.65
N ASP A 65 19.37 -5.91 7.48
CA ASP A 65 19.35 -4.52 7.03
C ASP A 65 18.02 -4.12 6.36
N LEU A 66 17.36 -5.07 5.67
CA LEU A 66 16.24 -4.77 4.77
C LEU A 66 14.99 -5.60 4.99
N GLU A 67 15.02 -6.70 5.75
CA GLU A 67 13.79 -7.43 6.07
C GLU A 67 12.96 -6.56 7.03
N PRO A 68 11.69 -6.25 6.70
CA PRO A 68 10.82 -5.52 7.61
C PRO A 68 10.68 -6.30 8.92
N GLU A 69 11.03 -5.69 10.05
CA GLU A 69 10.82 -6.28 11.36
C GLU A 69 9.31 -6.41 11.62
N ARG A 70 8.82 -7.67 11.63
CA ARG A 70 7.49 -8.05 12.14
C ARG A 70 6.34 -7.16 11.62
N ASP A 71 5.97 -7.38 10.37
CA ASP A 71 4.71 -6.86 9.86
C ASP A 71 3.56 -7.71 10.43
N ASP A 72 2.78 -7.13 11.35
CA ASP A 72 1.46 -7.63 11.66
C ASP A 72 0.66 -7.57 10.36
N PHE A 73 0.50 -8.74 9.73
CA PHE A 73 -0.18 -8.96 8.44
C PHE A 73 -1.56 -8.28 8.31
N TRP A 74 -2.13 -7.81 9.42
CA TRP A 74 -3.48 -7.29 9.55
C TRP A 74 -3.61 -5.77 9.48
N PHE A 75 -2.54 -5.00 9.66
CA PHE A 75 -2.63 -3.53 9.66
C PHE A 75 -1.83 -2.98 8.48
N GLY A 76 -2.57 -2.56 7.44
CA GLY A 76 -2.06 -2.16 6.13
C GLY A 76 -0.70 -1.45 6.15
N LEU A 77 0.20 -1.91 5.28
CA LEU A 77 1.56 -1.40 5.20
C LEU A 77 1.54 0.09 4.83
N ARG A 78 2.07 0.92 5.73
CA ARG A 78 2.31 2.35 5.47
C ARG A 78 3.57 2.51 4.62
N GLY A 79 3.63 3.58 3.81
CA GLY A 79 4.54 3.71 2.66
C GLY A 79 6.04 3.46 2.87
N THR A 80 6.57 3.61 4.09
CA THR A 80 7.97 3.26 4.40
C THR A 80 8.22 1.76 4.36
N ALA A 81 7.28 0.94 4.83
CA ALA A 81 7.38 -0.52 4.76
C ALA A 81 7.31 -1.02 3.31
N ASP A 82 6.52 -0.36 2.46
CA ASP A 82 6.42 -0.68 1.03
C ASP A 82 7.76 -0.47 0.31
N ALA A 83 8.37 0.71 0.49
CA ALA A 83 9.67 1.03 -0.09
C ALA A 83 10.80 0.11 0.41
N THR A 84 10.82 -0.21 1.71
CA THR A 84 11.79 -1.15 2.28
C THR A 84 11.62 -2.55 1.71
N ARG A 85 10.39 -3.06 1.61
CA ARG A 85 10.11 -4.36 0.98
C ARG A 85 10.55 -4.42 -0.48
N GLN A 86 10.30 -3.36 -1.25
CA GLN A 86 10.77 -3.27 -2.65
C GLN A 86 12.29 -3.35 -2.74
N ARG A 87 13.01 -2.63 -1.88
CA ARG A 87 14.47 -2.70 -1.81
C ARG A 87 14.94 -4.10 -1.45
N TYR A 88 14.28 -4.76 -0.48
CA TYR A 88 14.63 -6.12 -0.09
C TYR A 88 14.39 -7.14 -1.21
N ILE A 89 13.25 -7.03 -1.93
CA ILE A 89 12.96 -7.84 -3.12
C ILE A 89 14.08 -7.67 -4.17
N GLY A 90 14.42 -6.43 -4.51
CA GLY A 90 15.48 -6.14 -5.49
C GLY A 90 16.86 -6.65 -5.05
N ALA A 91 17.17 -6.58 -3.74
CA ALA A 91 18.41 -7.09 -3.20
C ALA A 91 18.48 -8.63 -3.25
N LEU A 92 17.39 -9.34 -2.94
CA LEU A 92 17.28 -10.79 -3.06
C LEU A 92 17.39 -11.26 -4.53
N GLU A 93 16.78 -10.54 -5.46
CA GLU A 93 16.90 -10.82 -6.90
C GLU A 93 18.34 -10.63 -7.39
N SER A 94 18.98 -9.54 -6.96
CA SER A 94 20.38 -9.26 -7.29
C SER A 94 21.32 -10.32 -6.70
N PHE A 95 21.08 -10.73 -5.45
CA PHE A 95 21.83 -11.79 -4.79
C PHE A 95 21.72 -13.11 -5.58
N LEU A 96 20.50 -13.52 -5.94
CA LEU A 96 20.29 -14.73 -6.73
C LEU A 96 20.94 -14.62 -8.11
N GLN A 97 20.82 -13.49 -8.79
CA GLN A 97 21.43 -13.30 -10.12
C GLN A 97 22.97 -13.37 -10.08
N GLN A 98 23.59 -12.82 -9.03
CA GLN A 98 25.05 -12.81 -8.89
C GLN A 98 25.62 -14.15 -8.42
N LYS A 99 24.87 -14.88 -7.61
CA LYS A 99 25.36 -16.08 -6.90
C LYS A 99 24.82 -17.39 -7.45
N GLU A 100 23.89 -17.35 -8.41
CA GLU A 100 23.30 -18.55 -9.00
C GLU A 100 24.36 -19.45 -9.65
N GLY A 101 24.41 -20.71 -9.21
CA GLY A 101 25.40 -21.70 -9.66
C GLY A 101 26.73 -21.68 -8.90
N GLU A 102 27.01 -20.62 -8.13
CA GLU A 102 28.20 -20.52 -7.27
C GLU A 102 27.92 -20.99 -5.83
N ILE A 103 26.67 -20.83 -5.38
CA ILE A 103 26.22 -21.21 -4.04
C ILE A 103 25.64 -22.63 -4.02
N GLY A 104 25.75 -23.30 -2.88
CA GLY A 104 25.12 -24.60 -2.65
C GLY A 104 23.59 -24.56 -2.74
N THR A 105 22.99 -25.72 -3.02
CA THR A 105 21.54 -25.89 -3.21
C THR A 105 20.72 -25.41 -2.00
N THR A 106 21.22 -25.58 -0.78
CA THR A 106 20.56 -25.11 0.44
C THR A 106 20.45 -23.60 0.49
N LEU A 107 21.55 -22.87 0.24
CA LEU A 107 21.55 -21.41 0.26
C LEU A 107 20.71 -20.84 -0.89
N GLN A 108 20.80 -21.45 -2.08
CA GLN A 108 19.95 -21.08 -3.21
C GLN A 108 18.47 -21.27 -2.88
N GLY A 109 18.10 -22.41 -2.28
CA GLY A 109 16.73 -22.69 -1.86
C GLY A 109 16.23 -21.69 -0.81
N GLN A 110 17.07 -21.35 0.16
CA GLN A 110 16.75 -20.37 1.20
C GLN A 110 16.50 -18.98 0.62
N ALA A 111 17.38 -18.48 -0.25
CA ALA A 111 17.22 -17.17 -0.89
C ALA A 111 15.98 -17.12 -1.79
N ARG A 112 15.72 -18.17 -2.58
CA ARG A 112 14.51 -18.27 -3.41
C ARG A 112 13.23 -18.33 -2.58
N TRP A 113 13.25 -19.06 -1.46
CA TRP A 113 12.11 -19.12 -0.55
C TRP A 113 11.82 -17.76 0.08
N GLN A 114 12.86 -17.08 0.57
CA GLN A 114 12.73 -15.73 1.11
C GLN A 114 12.16 -14.77 0.06
N LEU A 115 12.66 -14.80 -1.17
CA LEU A 115 12.13 -13.99 -2.28
C LEU A 115 10.65 -14.32 -2.56
N ALA A 116 10.29 -15.59 -2.71
CA ALA A 116 8.90 -16.00 -2.94
C ALA A 116 7.96 -15.51 -1.82
N ARG A 117 8.37 -15.68 -0.56
CA ARG A 117 7.62 -15.25 0.61
C ARG A 117 7.49 -13.73 0.66
N THR A 118 8.56 -12.97 0.45
CA THR A 118 8.53 -11.50 0.47
C THR A 118 7.68 -10.94 -0.66
N LEU A 119 7.78 -11.49 -1.89
CA LEU A 119 6.90 -11.13 -3.02
C LEU A 119 5.43 -11.37 -2.66
N THR A 120 5.12 -12.50 -2.02
CA THR A 120 3.76 -12.85 -1.60
C THR A 120 3.24 -11.92 -0.51
N ASN A 121 4.05 -11.66 0.52
CA ASN A 121 3.69 -10.77 1.61
C ASN A 121 3.45 -9.35 1.12
N HIS A 122 4.28 -8.88 0.18
CA HIS A 122 4.13 -7.57 -0.45
C HIS A 122 2.85 -7.50 -1.29
N LEU A 123 2.59 -8.51 -2.11
CA LEU A 123 1.36 -8.63 -2.88
C LEU A 123 0.09 -8.59 -2.02
N LEU A 124 0.07 -9.33 -0.91
CA LEU A 124 -1.11 -9.42 -0.03
C LEU A 124 -1.24 -8.24 0.92
N GLY A 125 -0.13 -7.65 1.35
CA GLY A 125 -0.11 -6.62 2.38
C GLY A 125 -0.10 -5.18 1.86
N SER A 126 0.13 -4.94 0.56
CA SER A 126 0.22 -3.58 0.00
C SER A 126 -1.11 -3.15 -0.65
N PRO A 127 -1.90 -2.26 0.00
CA PRO A 127 -3.18 -1.76 -0.54
C PRO A 127 -3.01 -0.96 -1.84
N GLN A 128 -1.79 -0.49 -2.15
CA GLN A 128 -1.52 0.24 -3.37
C GLN A 128 -1.38 -0.68 -4.60
N LEU A 129 -1.17 -1.98 -4.39
CA LEU A 129 -1.03 -2.97 -5.46
C LEU A 129 -2.38 -3.55 -5.88
N LEU A 130 -3.36 -2.73 -6.25
CA LEU A 130 -4.66 -3.25 -6.75
C LEU A 130 -4.73 -3.36 -8.26
N GLU A 131 -3.73 -2.81 -8.96
CA GLU A 131 -3.61 -2.97 -10.40
C GLU A 131 -3.30 -4.43 -10.73
N LYS A 132 -4.28 -5.10 -11.38
CA LYS A 132 -4.19 -6.50 -11.77
C LYS A 132 -2.87 -6.86 -12.45
N ALA A 133 -2.39 -6.02 -13.39
CA ALA A 133 -1.15 -6.26 -14.11
C ALA A 133 0.08 -6.32 -13.18
N LYS A 134 0.16 -5.44 -12.17
CA LYS A 134 1.24 -5.46 -11.18
C LYS A 134 1.14 -6.69 -10.29
N ARG A 135 -0.07 -7.04 -9.83
CA ARG A 135 -0.31 -8.24 -9.01
C ARG A 135 0.05 -9.53 -9.74
N ASP A 136 -0.34 -9.64 -11.01
CA ASP A 136 0.00 -10.78 -11.87
C ASP A 136 1.53 -10.95 -12.02
N ASP A 137 2.30 -9.87 -12.07
CA ASP A 137 3.78 -9.93 -12.08
C ASP A 137 4.33 -10.54 -10.78
N TYR A 138 3.86 -10.08 -9.61
CA TYR A 138 4.25 -10.65 -8.31
C TYR A 138 3.91 -12.14 -8.21
N TYR A 139 2.68 -12.53 -8.61
CA TYR A 139 2.30 -13.95 -8.66
C TYR A 139 3.24 -14.75 -9.52
N LYS A 140 3.52 -14.28 -10.74
CA LYS A 140 4.39 -14.98 -11.69
C LYS A 140 5.80 -15.13 -11.14
N ARG A 141 6.38 -14.08 -10.56
CA ARG A 141 7.72 -14.10 -9.96
C ARG A 141 7.78 -15.03 -8.75
N ALA A 142 6.82 -14.94 -7.82
CA ALA A 142 6.77 -15.81 -6.66
C ALA A 142 6.59 -17.29 -7.05
N LEU A 143 5.68 -17.58 -7.99
CA LEU A 143 5.49 -18.93 -8.53
C LEU A 143 6.74 -19.46 -9.22
N ALA A 144 7.46 -18.64 -9.99
CA ALA A 144 8.71 -19.04 -10.64
C ALA A 144 9.78 -19.47 -9.61
N GLN A 145 9.90 -18.74 -8.50
CA GLN A 145 10.84 -19.12 -7.43
C GLN A 145 10.46 -20.47 -6.78
N LEU A 146 9.18 -20.69 -6.49
CA LEU A 146 8.69 -21.93 -5.91
C LEU A 146 8.78 -23.11 -6.88
N GLN A 147 8.52 -22.87 -8.17
CA GLN A 147 8.71 -23.86 -9.22
C GLN A 147 10.18 -24.27 -9.35
N HIS A 148 11.12 -23.32 -9.23
CA HIS A 148 12.55 -23.61 -9.20
C HIS A 148 12.90 -24.48 -7.98
N ILE A 149 12.42 -24.12 -6.79
CA ILE A 149 12.62 -24.94 -5.58
C ILE A 149 12.09 -26.35 -5.80
N ASN A 150 10.84 -26.50 -6.26
CA ASN A 150 10.19 -27.81 -6.44
C ASN A 150 10.85 -28.67 -7.53
N SER A 151 11.40 -28.08 -8.60
CA SER A 151 11.95 -28.83 -9.75
C SER A 151 13.47 -29.01 -9.74
N GLN A 152 14.21 -28.01 -9.26
CA GLN A 152 15.68 -27.98 -9.33
C GLN A 152 16.35 -28.24 -7.99
N LEU A 153 15.61 -28.13 -6.87
CA LEU A 153 16.13 -28.31 -5.52
C LEU A 153 15.34 -29.38 -4.74
N PRO A 154 15.28 -30.64 -5.24
CA PRO A 154 14.42 -31.68 -4.67
C PRO A 154 14.71 -31.99 -3.19
N ASP A 155 15.97 -31.86 -2.78
CA ASP A 155 16.42 -32.12 -1.40
C ASP A 155 16.24 -30.91 -0.45
N PHE A 156 15.68 -29.80 -0.94
CA PHE A 156 15.42 -28.64 -0.09
C PHE A 156 14.32 -28.98 0.94
N PRO A 157 14.46 -28.60 2.24
CA PRO A 157 13.54 -29.03 3.29
C PRO A 157 12.05 -28.75 3.04
N LEU A 158 11.68 -27.72 2.26
CA LEU A 158 10.27 -27.45 1.91
C LEU A 158 9.66 -28.46 0.94
N ASN A 159 10.49 -29.23 0.24
CA ASN A 159 10.08 -30.33 -0.62
C ASN A 159 10.02 -31.67 0.11
N GLU A 160 10.50 -31.73 1.35
CA GLU A 160 10.39 -32.94 2.16
C GLU A 160 8.92 -33.13 2.60
N THR A 161 8.40 -34.33 2.40
CA THR A 161 7.10 -34.77 2.96
C THR A 161 7.23 -35.21 4.41
N ARG A 162 8.41 -35.09 5.03
CA ARG A 162 8.73 -35.64 6.38
C ARG A 162 7.79 -35.14 7.49
N TRP A 163 7.13 -34.00 7.29
CA TRP A 163 6.14 -33.48 8.24
C TRP A 163 4.74 -34.13 8.09
N ASN A 164 4.60 -35.07 7.15
CA ASN A 164 3.40 -35.85 6.84
C ASN A 164 3.79 -37.26 6.36
N VAL A 165 4.61 -37.97 7.15
CA VAL A 165 5.16 -39.30 6.82
C VAL A 165 4.06 -40.34 6.52
N ASP A 166 2.86 -40.15 7.07
CA ASP A 166 1.77 -41.13 7.01
C ASP A 166 0.87 -41.00 5.76
N ASP A 167 1.05 -39.96 4.93
CA ASP A 167 0.22 -39.76 3.74
C ASP A 167 1.02 -39.15 2.58
N PRO A 168 1.58 -39.99 1.68
CA PRO A 168 2.29 -39.52 0.49
C PRO A 168 1.38 -38.79 -0.52
N ALA A 169 0.06 -38.77 -0.33
CA ALA A 169 -0.84 -37.91 -1.10
C ALA A 169 -0.81 -36.44 -0.61
N LYS A 170 -0.23 -36.15 0.57
CA LYS A 170 -0.11 -34.78 1.07
C LYS A 170 1.01 -34.03 0.36
N LEU A 171 0.65 -32.85 -0.13
CA LEU A 171 1.52 -31.95 -0.86
C LEU A 171 2.67 -31.44 0.03
N THR A 172 3.85 -31.28 -0.56
CA THR A 172 5.00 -30.61 0.08
C THR A 172 4.65 -29.16 0.42
N LEU A 173 5.36 -28.53 1.37
CA LEU A 173 5.12 -27.12 1.71
C LEU A 173 5.26 -26.22 0.49
N THR A 174 6.26 -26.47 -0.37
CA THR A 174 6.42 -25.74 -1.64
C THR A 174 5.16 -25.83 -2.51
N ARG A 175 4.60 -27.03 -2.69
CA ARG A 175 3.39 -27.24 -3.50
C ARG A 175 2.14 -26.63 -2.86
N GLN A 176 2.00 -26.71 -1.54
CA GLN A 176 0.91 -26.06 -0.81
C GLN A 176 0.95 -24.53 -1.03
N PHE A 177 2.14 -23.93 -0.98
CA PHE A 177 2.31 -22.50 -1.19
C PHE A 177 2.04 -22.10 -2.64
N MET A 178 2.45 -22.90 -3.63
CA MET A 178 2.07 -22.70 -5.03
C MET A 178 0.55 -22.72 -5.22
N GLN A 179 -0.15 -23.72 -4.66
CA GLN A 179 -1.62 -23.78 -4.73
C GLN A 179 -2.30 -22.64 -3.99
N PHE A 180 -1.71 -22.16 -2.89
CA PHE A 180 -2.19 -20.96 -2.21
C PHE A 180 -2.10 -19.74 -3.14
N LEU A 181 -0.97 -19.52 -3.81
CA LEU A 181 -0.82 -18.41 -4.76
C LEU A 181 -1.78 -18.52 -5.96
N GLU A 182 -1.94 -19.71 -6.53
CA GLU A 182 -2.87 -19.94 -7.65
C GLU A 182 -4.33 -19.66 -7.23
N ARG A 183 -4.75 -20.16 -6.06
CA ARG A 183 -6.10 -19.90 -5.53
C ARG A 183 -6.35 -18.42 -5.26
N ASN A 184 -5.39 -17.71 -4.66
CA ASN A 184 -5.52 -16.28 -4.42
C ASN A 184 -5.59 -15.49 -5.73
N ARG A 185 -4.75 -15.83 -6.71
CA ARG A 185 -4.80 -15.22 -8.04
C ARG A 185 -6.15 -15.42 -8.72
N ASP A 186 -6.70 -16.64 -8.67
CA ASP A 186 -8.01 -16.94 -9.22
C ASP A 186 -9.14 -16.21 -8.48
N TRP A 187 -9.05 -16.13 -7.15
CA TRP A 187 -9.99 -15.36 -6.34
C TRP A 187 -9.92 -13.88 -6.72
N GLU A 188 -8.74 -13.29 -6.75
CA GLU A 188 -8.53 -11.88 -7.11
C GLU A 188 -8.99 -11.54 -8.52
N SER A 189 -8.80 -12.43 -9.49
CA SER A 189 -9.28 -12.21 -10.85
C SER A 189 -10.79 -11.97 -10.94
N LYS A 190 -11.54 -12.42 -9.93
CA LYS A 190 -13.00 -12.32 -9.82
C LYS A 190 -13.45 -11.25 -8.83
N HIS A 191 -12.64 -10.94 -7.82
CA HIS A 191 -13.05 -10.14 -6.66
C HIS A 191 -12.20 -8.90 -6.42
N LEU A 192 -11.13 -8.64 -7.19
CA LEU A 192 -10.41 -7.38 -7.04
C LEU A 192 -11.32 -6.21 -7.46
N PRO A 193 -11.22 -5.06 -6.77
CA PRO A 193 -11.85 -3.83 -7.20
C PRO A 193 -11.40 -3.47 -8.62
N GLN A 194 -12.36 -3.02 -9.43
CA GLN A 194 -12.10 -2.60 -10.80
C GLN A 194 -12.65 -1.19 -11.02
N ALA A 195 -12.09 -0.49 -12.01
CA ALA A 195 -12.68 0.73 -12.51
C ALA A 195 -14.00 0.36 -13.22
N LYS A 196 -15.13 0.63 -12.55
CA LYS A 196 -16.47 0.34 -13.09
C LYS A 196 -17.22 1.61 -13.46
N GLN A 197 -18.02 1.51 -14.51
CA GLN A 197 -18.99 2.54 -14.87
C GLN A 197 -20.25 2.39 -14.01
N PRO A 198 -20.87 3.49 -13.57
CA PRO A 198 -22.11 3.45 -12.82
C PRO A 198 -23.30 3.03 -13.69
N ASP A 199 -24.36 2.56 -13.05
CA ASP A 199 -25.59 2.14 -13.70
C ASP A 199 -26.31 3.32 -14.38
N GLY A 200 -27.03 3.04 -15.46
CA GLY A 200 -27.69 4.07 -16.28
C GLY A 200 -29.05 4.57 -15.77
N ASP A 201 -29.56 3.98 -14.69
CA ASP A 201 -30.99 4.00 -14.38
C ASP A 201 -31.46 5.25 -13.63
N VAL A 202 -30.58 5.84 -12.83
CA VAL A 202 -30.89 7.02 -12.01
C VAL A 202 -29.73 8.01 -12.09
N THR A 203 -30.06 9.27 -12.31
CA THR A 203 -29.11 10.38 -12.23
C THR A 203 -29.48 11.26 -11.05
N LEU A 204 -28.57 11.39 -10.08
CA LEU A 204 -28.67 12.34 -8.98
C LEU A 204 -27.97 13.64 -9.38
N VAL A 205 -28.57 14.77 -9.04
CA VAL A 205 -28.01 16.10 -9.30
C VAL A 205 -27.93 16.86 -7.97
N PHE A 206 -26.71 17.20 -7.56
CA PHE A 206 -26.45 18.10 -6.45
C PHE A 206 -26.16 19.49 -7.00
N ARG A 207 -27.12 20.40 -6.84
CA ARG A 207 -26.98 21.82 -7.17
C ARG A 207 -26.22 22.50 -6.05
N THR A 208 -24.99 22.93 -6.28
CA THR A 208 -24.15 23.54 -5.23
C THR A 208 -23.93 25.03 -5.49
N THR A 209 -23.44 25.76 -4.49
CA THR A 209 -22.98 27.15 -4.67
C THR A 209 -21.74 27.29 -5.55
N ARG A 210 -21.13 26.18 -6.01
CA ARG A 210 -19.98 26.18 -6.94
C ARG A 210 -20.31 25.61 -8.33
N GLY A 211 -21.55 25.16 -8.53
CA GLY A 211 -22.01 24.54 -9.77
C GLY A 211 -22.68 23.19 -9.52
N ASP A 212 -23.06 22.52 -10.59
CA ASP A 212 -23.82 21.28 -10.51
C ASP A 212 -22.92 20.02 -10.54
N LEU A 213 -23.17 19.07 -9.64
CA LEU A 213 -22.57 17.74 -9.66
C LEU A 213 -23.60 16.72 -10.12
N ARG A 214 -23.32 16.00 -11.21
CA ARG A 214 -24.17 14.92 -11.72
C ARG A 214 -23.56 13.57 -11.43
N LEU A 215 -24.30 12.77 -10.67
CA LEU A 215 -23.88 11.49 -10.12
C LEU A 215 -24.78 10.38 -10.67
N LYS A 216 -24.19 9.29 -11.16
CA LYS A 216 -24.90 8.02 -11.37
C LYS A 216 -24.50 7.01 -10.31
N LEU A 217 -25.42 6.11 -9.98
CA LEU A 217 -25.27 5.17 -8.87
C LEU A 217 -24.70 3.83 -9.34
N TYR A 218 -24.00 3.16 -8.45
CA TYR A 218 -23.62 1.76 -8.57
C TYR A 218 -24.71 0.86 -7.97
N ALA A 219 -25.97 1.02 -8.38
CA ALA A 219 -27.11 0.25 -7.89
C ALA A 219 -26.98 -1.28 -8.05
N THR A 220 -26.23 -1.76 -9.05
CA THR A 220 -25.95 -3.20 -9.21
C THR A 220 -24.94 -3.71 -8.18
N ASP A 221 -23.90 -2.93 -7.87
CA ASP A 221 -22.79 -3.32 -6.99
C ASP A 221 -23.04 -2.94 -5.51
N ALA A 222 -23.80 -1.88 -5.26
CA ALA A 222 -24.17 -1.35 -3.94
C ALA A 222 -25.67 -1.06 -3.84
N PRO A 223 -26.54 -2.08 -3.96
CA PRO A 223 -27.98 -1.88 -4.06
C PRO A 223 -28.58 -1.21 -2.82
N THR A 224 -28.14 -1.58 -1.61
CA THR A 224 -28.72 -1.02 -0.37
C THR A 224 -28.29 0.42 -0.20
N ALA A 225 -27.00 0.70 -0.35
CA ALA A 225 -26.48 2.05 -0.19
C ALA A 225 -26.96 3.00 -1.31
N ALA A 226 -27.07 2.52 -2.55
CA ALA A 226 -27.62 3.29 -3.67
C ALA A 226 -29.10 3.63 -3.45
N GLU A 227 -29.93 2.68 -3.00
CA GLU A 227 -31.34 2.93 -2.68
C GLU A 227 -31.48 3.89 -1.50
N ALA A 228 -30.66 3.74 -0.45
CA ALA A 228 -30.65 4.65 0.69
C ALA A 228 -30.26 6.09 0.29
N LEU A 229 -29.22 6.24 -0.53
CA LEU A 229 -28.79 7.53 -1.07
C LEU A 229 -29.89 8.16 -1.93
N LYS A 230 -30.48 7.41 -2.86
CA LYS A 230 -31.59 7.87 -3.71
C LYS A 230 -32.78 8.32 -2.86
N ALA A 231 -33.18 7.53 -1.87
CA ALA A 231 -34.29 7.88 -0.97
C ALA A 231 -34.00 9.16 -0.18
N ARG A 232 -32.77 9.32 0.32
CA ARG A 232 -32.33 10.51 1.08
C ARG A 232 -32.30 11.76 0.20
N VAL A 233 -31.88 11.65 -1.07
CA VAL A 233 -31.97 12.73 -2.06
C VAL A 233 -33.43 13.09 -2.34
N ILE A 234 -34.30 12.11 -2.60
CA ILE A 234 -35.74 12.35 -2.86
C ILE A 234 -36.43 12.99 -1.64
N ALA A 235 -35.96 12.73 -0.43
CA ALA A 235 -36.47 13.33 0.80
C ALA A 235 -35.88 14.72 1.11
N GLY A 236 -34.97 15.24 0.28
CA GLY A 236 -34.32 16.54 0.49
C GLY A 236 -33.29 16.54 1.62
N GLY A 237 -32.78 15.37 2.00
CA GLY A 237 -31.89 15.19 3.15
C GLY A 237 -30.51 15.86 3.01
N TYR A 238 -30.13 16.27 1.79
CA TYR A 238 -28.87 16.99 1.54
C TYR A 238 -29.08 18.50 1.32
N ASP A 239 -30.31 19.00 1.35
CA ASP A 239 -30.55 20.43 1.11
C ASP A 239 -30.02 21.28 2.28
N GLY A 240 -29.10 22.19 1.96
CA GLY A 240 -28.37 23.02 2.91
C GLY A 240 -27.17 22.35 3.56
N VAL A 241 -26.84 21.11 3.18
CA VAL A 241 -25.67 20.39 3.71
C VAL A 241 -24.39 20.94 3.08
N SER A 242 -23.35 21.10 3.89
CA SER A 242 -22.09 21.75 3.49
C SER A 242 -21.04 20.74 3.09
N PHE A 243 -20.16 21.15 2.17
CA PHE A 243 -18.89 20.48 1.93
C PHE A 243 -17.82 21.00 2.87
N PHE A 244 -17.01 20.10 3.40
CA PHE A 244 -15.89 20.43 4.27
C PHE A 244 -14.69 19.51 4.00
N MET A 245 -13.51 19.98 4.41
CA MET A 245 -12.31 19.14 4.50
C MET A 245 -12.09 18.86 5.97
N ARG A 246 -12.02 17.58 6.35
CA ARG A 246 -11.48 17.23 7.65
C ARG A 246 -9.97 17.40 7.55
N GLU A 247 -9.45 18.52 8.04
CA GLU A 247 -8.11 18.48 8.62
C GLU A 247 -8.29 17.69 9.90
N GLY A 248 -7.80 16.47 9.91
CA GLY A 248 -7.63 15.70 11.13
C GLY A 248 -6.19 15.25 11.21
N SER A 249 -5.91 14.34 12.15
CA SER A 249 -4.57 13.83 12.52
C SER A 249 -3.57 13.71 11.37
N ALA A 250 -2.26 13.70 11.64
CA ALA A 250 -1.21 13.57 10.60
C ALA A 250 -1.44 12.41 9.59
N THR A 251 -2.21 11.38 9.98
CA THR A 251 -2.64 10.27 9.10
C THR A 251 -3.84 10.63 8.20
N GLU A 252 -4.82 11.38 8.73
CA GLU A 252 -5.92 11.94 7.94
C GLU A 252 -5.48 13.07 7.01
N LYS A 253 -4.40 13.79 7.34
CA LYS A 253 -3.81 14.83 6.47
C LYS A 253 -3.33 14.30 5.11
N GLU A 254 -2.92 13.03 5.06
CA GLU A 254 -2.52 12.37 3.80
C GLU A 254 -3.78 11.97 2.99
N LEU A 255 -4.83 11.49 3.67
CA LEU A 255 -6.11 11.10 3.09
C LEU A 255 -6.91 12.30 2.58
N SER A 256 -6.99 13.39 3.34
CA SER A 256 -7.78 14.59 3.06
C SER A 256 -7.30 15.37 1.84
N SER A 257 -6.10 15.04 1.32
CA SER A 257 -5.59 15.60 0.07
C SER A 257 -6.26 15.04 -1.20
N THR A 258 -7.12 14.02 -1.07
CA THR A 258 -7.69 13.28 -2.21
C THR A 258 -9.21 13.33 -2.34
N TRP A 259 -9.91 13.98 -1.40
CA TRP A 259 -11.37 14.00 -1.39
C TRP A 259 -11.96 15.21 -0.65
N VAL A 260 -13.26 15.44 -0.84
CA VAL A 260 -14.10 16.37 -0.04
C VAL A 260 -15.27 15.61 0.57
N ARG A 261 -15.69 15.97 1.78
CA ARG A 261 -16.83 15.35 2.46
C ARG A 261 -18.06 16.25 2.37
N LEU A 262 -19.22 15.66 2.12
CA LEU A 262 -20.54 16.26 2.23
C LEU A 262 -21.23 15.61 3.42
N GLY A 263 -21.59 16.38 4.43
CA GLY A 263 -22.19 15.85 5.66
C GLY A 263 -22.62 16.95 6.61
N HIS A 264 -23.22 16.58 7.73
CA HIS A 264 -23.54 17.56 8.77
C HIS A 264 -22.31 17.77 9.67
N SER A 265 -22.00 19.02 10.02
CA SER A 265 -20.94 19.33 11.00
C SER A 265 -21.26 18.79 12.40
N ASP A 266 -22.53 18.46 12.64
CA ASP A 266 -23.08 18.09 13.93
C ASP A 266 -23.35 16.58 14.03
N VAL A 267 -22.73 15.76 13.17
CA VAL A 267 -22.86 14.30 13.28
C VAL A 267 -22.22 13.86 14.59
N LEU A 268 -23.11 13.67 15.56
CA LEU A 268 -22.97 13.05 16.87
C LEU A 268 -21.88 11.97 16.84
N ASP A 269 -21.00 12.01 17.85
CA ASP A 269 -20.08 10.93 18.19
C ASP A 269 -20.76 9.57 17.92
N PRO A 270 -20.11 8.67 17.16
CA PRO A 270 -20.67 7.35 16.92
C PRO A 270 -21.02 6.73 18.27
N LYS A 271 -22.24 6.21 18.39
CA LYS A 271 -22.63 5.46 19.61
C LYS A 271 -21.54 4.42 19.87
N PRO A 272 -21.01 4.33 21.10
CA PRO A 272 -19.93 3.41 21.41
C PRO A 272 -20.33 2.00 20.99
N TYR A 273 -19.51 1.42 20.12
CA TYR A 273 -19.64 0.04 19.67
C TYR A 273 -19.45 -0.91 20.86
N ASP A 274 -20.33 -1.92 20.93
CA ASP A 274 -20.21 -3.03 21.87
C ASP A 274 -19.09 -3.96 21.39
N ARG A 275 -17.95 -3.89 22.08
CA ARG A 275 -16.63 -4.39 21.64
C ARG A 275 -16.51 -5.92 21.72
N ASP A 276 -17.55 -6.63 22.18
CA ASP A 276 -17.53 -8.06 22.47
C ASP A 276 -17.73 -8.98 21.23
N GLY A 277 -17.72 -8.41 20.01
CA GLY A 277 -17.93 -9.14 18.75
C GLY A 277 -16.67 -9.53 17.96
N GLN A 278 -15.46 -9.43 18.53
CA GLN A 278 -14.25 -9.87 17.82
C GLN A 278 -14.21 -11.41 17.71
N LEU A 279 -14.32 -11.90 16.48
CA LEU A 279 -14.27 -13.32 16.16
C LEU A 279 -12.86 -13.89 16.43
N PRO A 280 -12.76 -15.01 17.17
CA PRO A 280 -11.55 -15.81 17.17
C PRO A 280 -11.31 -16.41 15.77
N LEU A 281 -10.05 -16.48 15.37
CA LEU A 281 -9.58 -17.22 14.20
C LEU A 281 -10.10 -18.66 14.24
N GLY A 282 -11.05 -19.03 13.38
CA GLY A 282 -11.35 -20.44 13.13
C GLY A 282 -12.78 -20.84 12.79
N GLU A 283 -13.79 -19.98 12.90
CA GLU A 283 -15.15 -20.35 12.50
C GLU A 283 -15.51 -19.75 11.13
N GLU A 284 -16.00 -20.63 10.24
CA GLU A 284 -16.72 -20.24 9.03
C GLU A 284 -17.93 -19.40 9.42
N VAL A 285 -17.74 -18.09 9.52
CA VAL A 285 -18.83 -17.18 9.82
C VAL A 285 -19.77 -17.15 8.64
N SER A 286 -20.91 -17.79 8.84
CA SER A 286 -22.09 -17.68 8.00
C SER A 286 -22.36 -16.20 7.67
N ARG A 287 -22.22 -15.87 6.39
CA ARG A 287 -22.52 -14.59 5.69
C ARG A 287 -23.97 -14.08 5.84
N ARG A 288 -24.55 -14.06 7.03
CA ARG A 288 -25.91 -13.59 7.27
C ARG A 288 -25.94 -12.67 8.49
N GLY A 289 -25.62 -11.40 8.29
CA GLY A 289 -25.82 -10.39 9.34
C GLY A 289 -25.01 -9.12 9.17
N ARG A 290 -23.85 -9.16 8.51
CA ARG A 290 -23.20 -7.94 8.01
C ARG A 290 -24.00 -7.44 6.81
N VAL A 291 -24.36 -6.16 6.77
CA VAL A 291 -24.66 -5.52 5.48
C VAL A 291 -23.47 -5.87 4.61
N ASN A 292 -23.71 -6.58 3.50
CA ASN A 292 -22.65 -7.14 2.67
C ASN A 292 -21.54 -6.09 2.50
N ASP A 293 -20.28 -6.49 2.50
CA ASP A 293 -19.22 -5.67 1.91
C ASP A 293 -19.71 -5.33 0.49
N GLU A 294 -20.38 -4.18 0.31
CA GLU A 294 -21.09 -3.85 -0.92
C GLU A 294 -20.02 -3.58 -2.01
N SER A 295 -20.21 -2.61 -2.89
CA SER A 295 -19.19 -2.26 -3.89
C SER A 295 -17.76 -2.02 -3.37
N ARG A 296 -17.56 -1.90 -2.05
CA ARG A 296 -16.28 -1.82 -1.31
C ARG A 296 -15.19 -2.75 -1.82
N ASN A 297 -15.55 -3.98 -2.20
CA ASN A 297 -14.60 -4.98 -2.72
C ASN A 297 -14.56 -5.03 -4.26
N THR A 298 -15.42 -4.32 -4.98
CA THR A 298 -15.60 -4.49 -6.43
C THR A 298 -15.32 -3.23 -7.24
N ILE A 299 -15.25 -2.06 -6.61
CA ILE A 299 -15.07 -0.76 -7.26
C ILE A 299 -13.86 -0.02 -6.69
N LEU A 300 -12.98 0.45 -7.57
CA LEU A 300 -11.83 1.27 -7.19
C LEU A 300 -12.25 2.71 -6.87
N HIS A 301 -11.65 3.27 -5.84
CA HIS A 301 -11.74 4.68 -5.44
C HIS A 301 -10.96 5.60 -6.37
N GLU A 302 -11.47 5.79 -7.58
CA GLU A 302 -10.93 6.71 -8.58
C GLU A 302 -11.48 8.13 -8.46
N ARG A 303 -10.86 9.08 -9.17
CA ARG A 303 -11.39 10.44 -9.32
C ARG A 303 -12.84 10.41 -9.83
N GLY A 304 -13.70 11.17 -9.15
CA GLY A 304 -15.12 11.29 -9.42
C GLY A 304 -15.97 10.21 -8.77
N VAL A 305 -15.38 9.18 -8.14
CA VAL A 305 -16.15 8.22 -7.33
C VAL A 305 -16.68 8.93 -6.09
N VAL A 306 -17.89 8.55 -5.69
CA VAL A 306 -18.56 9.00 -4.49
C VAL A 306 -18.81 7.78 -3.60
N SER A 307 -18.34 7.84 -2.37
CA SER A 307 -18.45 6.74 -1.39
C SER A 307 -19.25 7.19 -0.18
N ALA A 308 -19.94 6.25 0.49
CA ALA A 308 -20.44 6.53 1.84
C ALA A 308 -19.26 6.71 2.78
N TRP A 309 -19.39 7.69 3.66
CA TRP A 309 -18.43 7.91 4.73
C TRP A 309 -18.89 7.22 6.01
N HIS A 310 -17.92 6.70 6.78
CA HIS A 310 -18.13 6.22 8.13
C HIS A 310 -16.88 6.57 8.98
N ASP A 311 -17.03 6.57 10.31
CA ASP A 311 -15.88 6.60 11.20
C ASP A 311 -15.27 5.19 11.29
N GLY A 312 -13.95 5.08 11.46
CA GLY A 312 -13.23 3.79 11.48
C GLY A 312 -13.69 2.82 12.57
N ALA A 313 -14.49 3.29 13.54
CA ALA A 313 -15.13 2.48 14.57
C ALA A 313 -16.46 1.83 14.15
N THR A 314 -17.03 2.22 13.01
CA THR A 314 -18.33 1.73 12.53
C THR A 314 -18.19 1.02 11.18
N GLU A 315 -18.61 -0.24 11.09
CA GLU A 315 -18.61 -1.00 9.82
C GLU A 315 -19.82 -0.67 8.91
N TYR A 316 -20.67 0.29 9.29
CA TYR A 316 -21.93 0.56 8.59
C TYR A 316 -21.83 1.79 7.69
N ASP A 317 -21.92 1.55 6.38
CA ASP A 317 -21.86 2.59 5.35
C ASP A 317 -23.24 3.18 5.09
N ASP A 318 -23.72 4.06 5.97
CA ASP A 318 -24.91 4.88 5.71
C ASP A 318 -24.50 6.08 4.86
N PRO A 319 -25.13 6.30 3.68
CA PRO A 319 -24.85 7.48 2.86
C PRO A 319 -25.25 8.81 3.51
N GLN A 320 -25.55 8.89 4.81
CA GLN A 320 -25.78 10.16 5.50
C GLN A 320 -24.69 11.19 5.20
N ASP A 321 -23.45 10.74 5.20
CA ASP A 321 -22.30 11.52 4.75
C ASP A 321 -21.66 10.85 3.54
N LEU A 322 -21.16 11.67 2.62
CA LEU A 322 -20.58 11.24 1.37
C LEU A 322 -19.16 11.78 1.22
N VAL A 323 -18.28 10.99 0.65
CA VAL A 323 -16.94 11.41 0.23
C VAL A 323 -16.88 11.46 -1.28
N PHE A 324 -16.51 12.61 -1.84
CA PHE A 324 -16.29 12.81 -3.28
C PHE A 324 -14.80 12.83 -3.57
N LEU A 325 -14.32 11.89 -4.38
CA LEU A 325 -12.90 11.72 -4.64
C LEU A 325 -12.41 12.66 -5.75
N THR A 326 -11.45 13.52 -5.42
CA THR A 326 -10.82 14.45 -6.36
C THR A 326 -9.64 13.81 -7.09
N ARG A 327 -9.09 12.73 -6.52
CA ARG A 327 -7.99 11.91 -7.06
C ARG A 327 -8.21 10.44 -6.69
N ARG A 328 -7.43 9.54 -7.30
CA ARG A 328 -7.43 8.12 -6.87
C ARG A 328 -6.94 8.02 -5.42
N SER A 329 -7.64 7.25 -4.60
CA SER A 329 -7.30 7.05 -3.19
C SER A 329 -7.26 5.55 -2.84
N PRO A 330 -6.11 4.86 -3.05
CA PRO A 330 -6.01 3.42 -2.80
C PRO A 330 -6.21 3.01 -1.34
N SER A 331 -5.99 3.94 -0.41
CA SER A 331 -6.23 3.72 1.02
C SER A 331 -7.71 3.62 1.37
N MET A 332 -8.61 4.13 0.53
CA MET A 332 -10.05 3.98 0.73
C MET A 332 -10.59 2.67 0.16
N ASP A 333 -9.84 2.00 -0.71
CA ASP A 333 -10.23 0.69 -1.26
C ASP A 333 -10.34 -0.31 -0.11
N TYR A 334 -11.41 -1.13 -0.12
CA TYR A 334 -11.79 -2.06 0.95
C TYR A 334 -12.22 -1.45 2.30
N GLU A 335 -12.12 -0.12 2.47
CA GLU A 335 -12.54 0.54 3.71
C GLU A 335 -13.94 1.12 3.54
N TYR A 336 -14.17 1.90 2.48
CA TYR A 336 -15.43 2.59 2.23
C TYR A 336 -16.21 1.95 1.08
N THR A 337 -17.53 2.12 1.03
CA THR A 337 -18.38 1.64 -0.07
C THR A 337 -18.56 2.71 -1.16
N PRO A 338 -18.06 2.50 -2.40
CA PRO A 338 -18.39 3.34 -3.56
C PRO A 338 -19.86 3.25 -3.97
N ILE A 339 -20.62 4.33 -3.85
CA ILE A 339 -22.08 4.31 -4.11
C ILE A 339 -22.41 4.93 -5.47
N GLY A 340 -21.55 5.79 -6.01
CA GLY A 340 -21.74 6.32 -7.35
C GLY A 340 -20.49 6.94 -7.96
N ARG A 341 -20.65 7.51 -9.15
CA ARG A 341 -19.60 8.25 -9.85
C ARG A 341 -20.14 9.47 -10.60
N LEU A 342 -19.38 10.57 -10.57
CA LEU A 342 -19.61 11.75 -11.38
C LEU A 342 -19.43 11.43 -12.87
N VAL A 343 -20.41 11.81 -13.70
CA VAL A 343 -20.53 11.27 -15.07
C VAL A 343 -20.09 12.20 -16.19
N ASP A 344 -19.73 13.46 -15.90
CA ASP A 344 -19.29 14.41 -16.91
C ASP A 344 -18.13 15.31 -16.44
N ASP A 345 -17.39 15.83 -17.41
CA ASP A 345 -16.24 16.72 -17.18
C ASP A 345 -16.63 18.03 -16.49
N ALA A 346 -17.87 18.47 -16.65
CA ALA A 346 -18.39 19.66 -15.98
C ALA A 346 -18.48 19.43 -14.46
N SER A 347 -19.06 18.30 -14.04
CA SER A 347 -19.15 17.87 -12.65
C SER A 347 -17.77 17.67 -12.04
N LEU A 348 -16.82 17.11 -12.79
CA LEU A 348 -15.44 16.96 -12.34
C LEU A 348 -14.73 18.31 -12.14
N LYS A 349 -14.95 19.30 -13.01
CA LYS A 349 -14.45 20.67 -12.83
C LYS A 349 -15.09 21.37 -11.64
N VAL A 350 -16.38 21.16 -11.41
CA VAL A 350 -17.07 21.67 -10.22
C VAL A 350 -16.46 21.02 -8.97
N LEU A 351 -16.23 19.71 -8.96
CA LEU A 351 -15.56 19.02 -7.86
C LEU A 351 -14.16 19.60 -7.57
N ASP A 352 -13.35 19.87 -8.60
CA ASP A 352 -12.06 20.52 -8.44
C ASP A 352 -12.20 21.94 -7.84
N ALA A 353 -13.22 22.70 -8.27
CA ALA A 353 -13.50 24.04 -7.74
C ALA A 353 -13.99 24.00 -6.28
N ILE A 354 -14.74 22.97 -5.90
CA ILE A 354 -15.13 22.72 -4.50
C ILE A 354 -13.88 22.42 -3.68
N PHE A 355 -13.05 21.47 -4.11
CA PHE A 355 -11.82 21.09 -3.41
C PHE A 355 -10.81 22.25 -3.31
N GLY A 356 -10.69 23.06 -4.35
CA GLY A 356 -9.83 24.26 -4.36
C GLY A 356 -10.40 25.47 -3.62
N SER A 357 -11.66 25.40 -3.16
CA SER A 357 -12.24 26.45 -2.32
C SER A 357 -11.64 26.38 -0.91
N ALA A 358 -11.66 27.51 -0.19
CA ALA A 358 -11.40 27.48 1.25
C ALA A 358 -12.58 26.79 1.95
N LEU A 359 -12.54 25.45 1.98
CA LEU A 359 -13.54 24.63 2.64
C LEU A 359 -13.39 24.77 4.15
N TRP A 360 -14.52 24.68 4.85
CA TRP A 360 -14.55 24.75 6.30
C TRP A 360 -13.69 23.61 6.89
N SER A 361 -12.90 23.91 7.92
CA SER A 361 -12.13 22.92 8.68
C SER A 361 -12.88 22.66 9.99
N GLU A 362 -13.15 21.39 10.29
CA GLU A 362 -13.86 20.99 11.53
C GLU A 362 -12.96 21.00 12.77
N ASP A 363 -11.63 21.04 12.61
CA ASP A 363 -10.69 20.87 13.72
C ASP A 363 -10.61 22.13 14.60
N ALA A 364 -11.01 21.97 15.86
CA ALA A 364 -10.83 22.98 16.89
C ALA A 364 -9.35 23.31 17.14
N ASP A 365 -8.43 22.39 16.80
CA ASP A 365 -6.99 22.56 17.03
C ASP A 365 -6.33 23.56 16.07
N THR A 366 -6.90 23.80 14.88
CA THR A 366 -6.42 24.86 13.98
C THR A 366 -6.67 26.26 14.55
N LYS A 367 -7.63 26.41 15.48
CA LYS A 367 -7.85 27.66 16.26
C LYS A 367 -6.70 27.96 17.22
N ASN A 368 -5.95 26.95 17.63
CA ASN A 368 -4.82 27.10 18.55
C ASN A 368 -3.52 27.50 17.83
N ALA A 369 -3.34 27.12 16.56
CA ALA A 369 -2.07 27.31 15.84
C ALA A 369 -1.88 28.71 15.21
N THR A 370 -2.95 29.44 14.88
CA THR A 370 -2.88 30.76 14.20
C THR A 370 -3.06 31.96 15.13
N GLY A 371 -3.22 31.70 16.44
CA GLY A 371 -3.62 32.71 17.42
C GLY A 371 -5.09 33.10 17.24
N ALA A 372 -5.85 33.06 18.34
CA ALA A 372 -7.31 33.32 18.38
C ALA A 372 -7.78 34.62 17.68
N LYS A 373 -6.86 35.55 17.40
CA LYS A 373 -7.14 36.84 16.77
C LYS A 373 -7.33 36.77 15.24
N TYR A 374 -6.75 35.78 14.55
CA TYR A 374 -6.82 35.66 13.08
C TYR A 374 -7.68 34.49 12.59
N ALA A 375 -7.90 33.47 13.42
CA ALA A 375 -8.79 32.35 13.10
C ALA A 375 -10.22 32.84 12.78
N ASN A 376 -10.76 33.76 13.59
CA ASN A 376 -12.07 34.37 13.37
C ASN A 376 -12.17 35.22 12.09
N LEU A 377 -11.07 35.79 11.59
CA LEU A 377 -11.10 36.59 10.36
C LEU A 377 -11.11 35.69 9.12
N LEU A 378 -10.33 34.61 9.11
CA LEU A 378 -10.33 33.65 8.02
C LEU A 378 -11.66 32.89 7.92
N GLU A 379 -12.27 32.52 9.06
CA GLU A 379 -13.62 31.91 9.09
C GLU A 379 -14.70 32.84 8.52
N VAL A 380 -14.63 34.15 8.75
CA VAL A 380 -15.61 35.14 8.22
C VAL A 380 -15.56 35.26 6.68
N PHE A 381 -14.42 34.96 6.06
CA PHE A 381 -14.27 35.01 4.60
C PHE A 381 -14.44 33.63 3.92
N GLN A 382 -14.64 32.55 4.68
CA GLN A 382 -14.96 31.25 4.12
C GLN A 382 -16.47 31.16 3.87
N VAL A 383 -16.87 31.33 2.61
CA VAL A 383 -18.24 31.01 2.19
C VAL A 383 -18.32 29.49 2.01
N PRO A 384 -19.05 28.75 2.86
CA PRO A 384 -19.14 27.31 2.73
C PRO A 384 -19.76 26.95 1.39
N VAL A 385 -19.22 25.90 0.77
CA VAL A 385 -19.88 25.30 -0.38
C VAL A 385 -21.04 24.49 0.15
N VAL A 386 -22.26 24.84 -0.23
CA VAL A 386 -23.47 24.16 0.25
C VAL A 386 -24.25 23.58 -0.92
N VAL A 387 -24.90 22.44 -0.68
CA VAL A 387 -25.91 21.89 -1.58
C VAL A 387 -27.17 22.72 -1.42
N VAL A 388 -27.52 23.48 -2.45
CA VAL A 388 -28.75 24.28 -2.48
C VAL A 388 -29.96 23.37 -2.68
N LYS A 389 -29.80 22.35 -3.52
CA LYS A 389 -30.86 21.37 -3.84
C LYS A 389 -30.25 20.05 -4.32
N ALA A 390 -30.74 18.92 -3.81
CA ALA A 390 -30.46 17.60 -4.38
C ALA A 390 -31.72 17.05 -5.08
N MET A 391 -31.56 16.46 -6.27
CA MET A 391 -32.66 15.92 -7.07
C MET A 391 -32.31 14.57 -7.68
N ALA A 392 -33.31 13.71 -7.86
CA ALA A 392 -33.15 12.41 -8.52
C ALA A 392 -34.00 12.34 -9.80
N TYR A 393 -33.37 11.92 -10.90
CA TYR A 393 -34.00 11.74 -12.21
C TYR A 393 -33.95 10.27 -12.62
N ASP A 394 -35.04 9.78 -13.22
CA ASP A 394 -35.08 8.44 -13.79
C ASP A 394 -34.30 8.34 -15.11
N ALA A 395 -34.24 7.15 -15.70
CA ALA A 395 -33.56 6.88 -16.96
C ALA A 395 -34.09 7.70 -18.16
N SER A 396 -35.34 8.17 -18.08
CA SER A 396 -35.94 9.06 -19.10
C SER A 396 -35.56 10.53 -18.90
N GLY A 397 -34.87 10.84 -17.80
CA GLY A 397 -34.52 12.20 -17.39
C GLY A 397 -35.67 12.93 -16.72
N LYS A 398 -36.72 12.25 -16.25
CA LYS A 398 -37.84 12.86 -15.53
C LYS A 398 -37.55 12.87 -14.03
N LEU A 399 -37.92 13.96 -13.36
CA LEU A 399 -37.77 14.07 -11.90
C LEU A 399 -38.60 12.99 -11.19
N ILE A 400 -37.95 12.27 -10.27
CA ILE A 400 -38.58 11.26 -9.43
C ILE A 400 -39.29 11.96 -8.26
N ALA A 401 -40.60 11.79 -8.18
CA ALA A 401 -41.39 12.32 -7.07
C ALA A 401 -41.21 11.49 -5.79
N PRO A 402 -41.35 12.10 -4.61
CA PRO A 402 -41.42 11.36 -3.35
C PRO A 402 -42.62 10.43 -3.34
N ALA A 403 -42.52 9.32 -2.61
CA ALA A 403 -43.62 8.38 -2.49
C ALA A 403 -44.83 9.06 -1.82
N GLU A 404 -46.04 8.62 -2.18
CA GLU A 404 -47.28 9.17 -1.63
C GLU A 404 -47.27 9.06 -0.09
N GLY A 405 -47.44 10.19 0.61
CA GLY A 405 -47.40 10.27 2.07
C GLY A 405 -46.04 10.61 2.69
N GLN A 406 -44.97 10.77 1.91
CA GLN A 406 -43.70 11.32 2.39
C GLN A 406 -43.73 12.86 2.39
N ALA A 407 -43.03 13.49 3.34
CA ALA A 407 -42.89 14.95 3.40
C ALA A 407 -42.23 15.50 2.12
N ALA A 408 -42.52 16.75 1.77
CA ALA A 408 -42.08 17.37 0.52
C ALA A 408 -40.56 17.25 0.31
N ALA A 409 -40.19 16.86 -0.91
CA ALA A 409 -38.90 16.32 -1.37
C ALA A 409 -37.67 17.23 -1.28
N SER A 410 -37.85 18.51 -0.96
CA SER A 410 -36.78 19.48 -0.91
C SER A 410 -37.23 20.67 -0.08
N ARG A 411 -36.29 21.31 0.63
CA ARG A 411 -36.55 22.60 1.27
C ARG A 411 -36.91 23.68 0.24
N VAL A 412 -36.55 23.47 -1.03
CA VAL A 412 -36.80 24.37 -2.15
C VAL A 412 -37.52 23.62 -3.28
N ALA A 413 -38.79 23.97 -3.54
CA ALA A 413 -39.57 23.31 -4.58
C ALA A 413 -38.86 23.33 -5.96
N PRO A 414 -38.87 22.23 -6.74
CA PRO A 414 -38.36 22.23 -8.11
C PRO A 414 -39.11 23.22 -9.00
N THR A 415 -38.38 23.98 -9.82
CA THR A 415 -38.99 24.85 -10.84
C THR A 415 -39.54 24.02 -12.01
N ALA A 416 -40.28 24.67 -12.93
CA ALA A 416 -40.81 23.98 -14.12
C ALA A 416 -39.70 23.36 -14.98
N ASP A 417 -38.58 24.07 -15.13
CA ASP A 417 -37.43 23.62 -15.92
C ASP A 417 -36.66 22.48 -15.24
N GLU A 418 -36.75 22.37 -13.91
CA GLU A 418 -36.13 21.32 -13.10
C GLU A 418 -36.89 19.99 -13.11
N GLN A 419 -38.09 19.94 -13.72
CA GLN A 419 -38.86 18.71 -13.85
C GLN A 419 -38.24 17.69 -14.82
N SER A 420 -37.30 18.14 -15.67
CA SER A 420 -36.56 17.30 -16.59
C SER A 420 -35.06 17.59 -16.56
N LEU A 421 -34.23 16.55 -16.64
CA LEU A 421 -32.78 16.65 -16.65
C LEU A 421 -32.27 17.51 -17.83
N SER A 422 -32.93 17.43 -18.98
CA SER A 422 -32.62 18.23 -20.17
C SER A 422 -33.01 19.71 -20.04
N GLY A 423 -33.96 20.02 -19.15
CA GLY A 423 -34.41 21.39 -18.88
C GLY A 423 -33.53 22.15 -17.88
N LEU A 424 -32.58 21.46 -17.23
CA LEU A 424 -31.73 22.08 -16.22
C LEU A 424 -30.83 23.16 -16.82
N ALA A 425 -31.10 24.42 -16.45
CA ALA A 425 -30.14 25.50 -16.63
C ALA A 425 -28.88 25.19 -15.82
N ALA A 426 -27.73 25.10 -16.49
CA ALA A 426 -26.45 24.83 -15.84
C ALA A 426 -26.10 25.92 -14.84
N ASP A 427 -25.57 25.52 -13.68
CA ASP A 427 -25.02 26.42 -12.66
C ASP A 427 -26.00 27.50 -12.16
N ALA A 428 -27.30 27.23 -12.18
CA ALA A 428 -28.35 28.20 -11.84
C ALA A 428 -28.24 28.79 -10.41
N TYR A 429 -27.52 28.10 -9.52
CA TYR A 429 -27.32 28.49 -8.12
C TYR A 429 -25.86 28.78 -7.77
N LYS A 430 -24.98 28.86 -8.78
CA LYS A 430 -23.57 29.17 -8.57
C LYS A 430 -23.42 30.58 -8.02
N VAL A 431 -22.62 30.71 -6.97
CA VAL A 431 -22.26 31.98 -6.35
C VAL A 431 -20.80 32.26 -6.66
N ASP A 432 -20.53 33.44 -7.22
CA ASP A 432 -19.16 33.87 -7.47
C ASP A 432 -18.41 34.00 -6.14
N VAL A 433 -17.19 33.45 -6.10
CA VAL A 433 -16.31 33.60 -4.94
C VAL A 433 -15.89 35.07 -4.90
N PRO A 434 -16.07 35.79 -3.78
CA PRO A 434 -15.48 37.12 -3.63
C PRO A 434 -13.96 37.01 -3.83
N GLU A 435 -13.35 37.93 -4.58
CA GLU A 435 -11.91 38.00 -4.68
C GLU A 435 -11.31 38.15 -3.28
N ARG A 436 -10.29 37.34 -2.95
CA ARG A 436 -9.60 37.49 -1.67
C ARG A 436 -9.04 38.91 -1.60
N PRO A 437 -9.31 39.67 -0.53
CA PRO A 437 -8.67 40.96 -0.36
C PRO A 437 -7.15 40.74 -0.36
N VAL A 438 -6.46 41.45 -1.24
CA VAL A 438 -5.00 41.48 -1.25
C VAL A 438 -4.60 42.14 0.07
N LEU A 439 -4.07 41.33 0.99
CA LEU A 439 -3.42 41.89 2.17
C LEU A 439 -2.19 42.63 1.65
N GLU A 440 -2.27 43.96 1.62
CA GLU A 440 -1.09 44.80 1.55
C GLU A 440 -0.27 44.43 2.79
N VAL A 441 0.77 43.62 2.60
CA VAL A 441 1.80 43.44 3.61
C VAL A 441 2.29 44.86 3.90
N PRO A 442 2.14 45.37 5.13
CA PRO A 442 2.69 46.67 5.48
C PRO A 442 4.15 46.61 5.06
N GLY A 443 4.54 47.50 4.13
CA GLY A 443 5.91 47.56 3.68
C GLY A 443 6.79 47.55 4.92
N ASP A 444 7.83 46.70 4.90
CA ASP A 444 8.95 46.82 5.83
C ASP A 444 9.46 48.25 5.67
N ASP A 445 8.90 49.16 6.46
CA ASP A 445 9.41 50.50 6.62
C ASP A 445 10.76 50.27 7.26
N ALA A 446 11.78 50.54 6.47
CA ALA A 446 13.19 50.43 6.80
C ALA A 446 13.46 51.29 8.04
N GLY A 447 13.27 50.70 9.21
CA GLY A 447 13.78 51.20 10.47
C GLY A 447 15.24 50.79 10.56
N ASP A 448 16.12 51.73 10.24
CA ASP A 448 17.53 51.79 10.63
C ASP A 448 17.82 50.97 11.90
N ASN A 449 18.37 49.77 11.73
CA ASN A 449 19.15 49.12 12.77
C ASN A 449 20.61 49.17 12.33
N GLN A 450 21.26 50.25 12.76
CA GLN A 450 22.71 50.39 12.79
C GLN A 450 23.31 49.12 13.40
N ALA A 451 24.17 48.46 12.62
CA ALA A 451 25.10 47.48 13.14
C ALA A 451 26.03 48.18 14.15
N PRO A 452 26.20 47.67 15.38
CA PRO A 452 27.33 48.06 16.18
C PRO A 452 28.57 47.36 15.62
N GLU A 453 29.50 48.17 15.10
CA GLU A 453 30.89 47.79 14.88
C GLU A 453 31.56 47.41 16.21
N ASP A 454 32.41 46.39 16.11
CA ASP A 454 33.60 46.08 16.90
C ASP A 454 33.51 45.83 18.42
N GLY A 455 33.86 44.59 18.77
CA GLY A 455 34.14 44.15 20.12
C GLY A 455 34.94 42.84 20.12
N ASP A 456 36.17 42.92 19.62
CA ASP A 456 37.25 41.95 19.83
C ASP A 456 37.45 41.66 21.33
N ALA A 457 37.26 40.40 21.73
CA ALA A 457 37.86 39.82 22.93
C ALA A 457 37.75 38.30 22.86
N GLY A 458 38.87 37.65 22.53
CA GLY A 458 39.04 36.22 22.74
C GLY A 458 38.93 35.83 24.21
N ASN A 459 38.49 34.60 24.46
CA ASN A 459 39.02 33.82 25.58
C ASN A 459 38.78 32.33 25.35
N ASP A 460 39.89 31.60 25.38
CA ASP A 460 40.00 30.16 25.54
C ASP A 460 39.56 29.70 26.95
N ALA A 461 39.48 28.36 27.09
CA ALA A 461 39.38 27.53 28.30
C ALA A 461 37.93 27.09 28.67
N ASP A 462 37.56 25.82 28.53
CA ASP A 462 37.98 24.60 29.27
C ASP A 462 37.17 24.37 30.58
N SER A 463 36.99 23.10 30.94
CA SER A 463 36.14 22.45 31.96
C SER A 463 34.67 22.21 31.54
N GLY A 464 34.10 21.00 31.58
CA GLY A 464 34.41 19.79 32.36
C GLY A 464 33.42 19.64 33.52
N GLY A 465 32.62 18.56 33.49
CA GLY A 465 31.61 18.18 34.51
C GLY A 465 30.31 17.75 33.81
N ASP A 466 30.02 16.46 33.58
CA ASP A 466 29.73 15.39 34.56
C ASP A 466 28.82 15.86 35.70
N ASP A 467 27.54 15.48 35.65
CA ASP A 467 26.80 14.89 36.77
C ASP A 467 25.37 14.46 36.36
N ASP A 468 25.14 13.15 36.54
CA ASP A 468 23.99 12.47 37.11
C ASP A 468 22.55 12.75 36.65
N LYS A 469 21.93 11.68 36.11
CA LYS A 469 20.78 11.01 36.77
C LYS A 469 20.41 9.68 36.08
N PRO A 470 20.37 8.54 36.81
CA PRO A 470 19.59 7.37 36.43
C PRO A 470 18.19 7.46 37.08
N GLU A 471 17.13 7.26 36.30
CA GLU A 471 15.80 6.99 36.83
C GLU A 471 15.52 5.49 36.69
N ASP A 472 15.39 4.85 37.85
CA ASP A 472 14.82 3.53 38.05
C ASP A 472 13.35 3.52 37.59
N THR A 473 12.97 2.52 36.82
CA THR A 473 11.58 2.05 36.79
C THR A 473 11.55 0.53 36.77
N ASP A 474 11.39 -0.05 37.96
CA ASP A 474 10.74 -1.34 38.18
C ASP A 474 9.35 -1.07 38.78
N GLY A 475 8.33 -1.76 38.25
CA GLY A 475 7.09 -2.07 38.97
C GLY A 475 5.82 -1.35 38.48
N ASN A 476 5.08 -1.98 37.54
CA ASN A 476 3.92 -2.83 37.88
C ASN A 476 3.46 -3.66 36.68
#